data_AF-A0A9D8KZD7-F1
#
_entry.id   AF-A0A9D8KZD7-F1
#
_cell.length_a   1.000
_cell.length_b   1.000
_cell.length_c   1.000
_cell.angle_alpha   90.00
_cell.angle_beta   90.00
_cell.angle_gamma   90.00
#
_symmetry.space_group_name_H-M   'P 1'
#
loop_
_entity.id
_entity.type
_entity.pdbx_description
1 polymer ?
#
loop_
_entity_poly.entity_id
_entity_poly.type
_entity_poly.pdbx_seq_one_letter_code
_entity_poly.pdbx_strand_id
1 'polypeptide(L)'
;MSKAKHASRLAIALFAACALAACTQSEVESTGKSAADPGHASGEHGSSSSAGLPQGRIAAGEQLANSKGKATGQSCIDCHGADGNAPIDPSYPRLGGQYGDYLAHALQAYRGGDREHMLMSPQAAGLSDQDISDLAAYFGSRPSQLRDLHGLK
;
A
#
# COMPACT_ATOMS: atom_id res chain seq x y z
N MET A 1 -28.07 -44.59 -30.24
CA MET A 1 -27.94 -45.17 -28.88
C MET A 1 -27.35 -44.08 -27.98
N SER A 2 -28.07 -43.00 -27.65
CA SER A 2 -29.07 -42.80 -26.57
C SER A 2 -28.55 -43.01 -25.13
N LYS A 3 -28.76 -41.94 -24.32
CA LYS A 3 -28.76 -41.80 -22.84
C LYS A 3 -27.45 -41.31 -22.18
N ALA A 4 -27.44 -40.36 -21.25
CA ALA A 4 -28.48 -39.49 -20.68
C ALA A 4 -27.82 -38.31 -19.93
N LYS A 5 -28.49 -37.16 -19.94
CA LYS A 5 -28.22 -35.99 -19.08
C LYS A 5 -28.85 -36.24 -17.71
N HIS A 6 -28.18 -35.88 -16.60
CA HIS A 6 -28.85 -35.66 -15.31
C HIS A 6 -28.36 -34.34 -14.70
N ALA A 7 -29.22 -33.34 -14.83
CA ALA A 7 -29.23 -32.16 -13.99
C ALA A 7 -29.81 -32.54 -12.62
N SER A 8 -29.25 -32.02 -11.53
CA SER A 8 -29.90 -32.02 -10.23
C SER A 8 -30.10 -30.57 -9.78
N ARG A 9 -31.38 -30.18 -9.73
CA ARG A 9 -31.92 -28.97 -9.12
C ARG A 9 -32.75 -29.42 -7.93
N LEU A 10 -32.56 -28.82 -6.75
CA LEU A 10 -33.52 -28.58 -5.65
C LEU A 10 -32.69 -28.20 -4.40
N ALA A 11 -33.04 -27.29 -3.49
CA ALA A 11 -34.02 -26.22 -3.40
C ALA A 11 -33.81 -25.56 -2.01
N ILE A 12 -33.92 -24.22 -1.98
CA ILE A 12 -34.71 -23.40 -1.03
C ILE A 12 -34.55 -23.61 0.49
N ALA A 13 -34.13 -22.54 1.19
CA ALA A 13 -34.83 -21.90 2.34
C ALA A 13 -33.89 -20.85 2.99
N LEU A 14 -34.19 -19.55 2.85
CA LEU A 14 -34.89 -18.70 3.85
C LEU A 14 -34.04 -18.34 5.09
N PHE A 15 -33.46 -17.15 5.10
CA PHE A 15 -33.35 -16.27 6.27
C PHE A 15 -33.29 -14.83 5.74
N ALA A 16 -34.45 -14.17 5.65
CA ALA A 16 -35.00 -13.27 6.67
C ALA A 16 -34.27 -11.92 6.69
N ALA A 17 -34.89 -10.95 6.01
CA ALA A 17 -34.58 -9.54 6.10
C ALA A 17 -34.90 -9.02 7.51
N CYS A 18 -33.98 -8.24 8.10
CA CYS A 18 -34.29 -7.32 9.17
C CYS A 18 -33.96 -5.90 8.69
N ALA A 19 -34.92 -5.02 8.90
CA ALA A 19 -35.09 -3.76 8.22
C ALA A 19 -34.74 -2.58 9.14
N LEU A 20 -34.47 -1.43 8.51
CA LEU A 20 -34.55 -0.05 9.02
C LEU A 20 -33.66 0.37 10.21
N ALA A 21 -32.74 1.29 9.92
CA ALA A 21 -32.56 2.50 10.73
C ALA A 21 -32.11 3.65 9.82
N ALA A 22 -33.08 4.46 9.38
CA ALA A 22 -32.84 5.80 8.85
C ALA A 22 -32.94 6.79 10.01
N CYS A 23 -31.87 7.56 10.25
CA CYS A 23 -31.86 8.84 10.96
C CYS A 23 -30.81 9.71 10.24
N THR A 24 -31.25 10.52 9.28
CA THR A 24 -31.30 11.99 9.37
C THR A 24 -29.92 12.66 9.42
N GLN A 25 -29.61 13.36 8.33
CA GLN A 25 -28.58 14.40 8.25
C GLN A 25 -28.75 15.41 9.40
N SER A 26 -27.64 15.83 9.99
CA SER A 26 -27.56 17.12 10.67
C SER A 26 -26.21 17.72 10.34
N GLU A 27 -26.26 18.76 9.50
CA GLU A 27 -25.21 19.76 9.37
C GLU A 27 -25.00 20.41 10.73
N VAL A 28 -23.74 20.50 11.16
CA VAL A 28 -23.33 21.51 12.13
C VAL A 28 -22.07 22.14 11.57
N GLU A 29 -22.26 23.28 10.92
CA GLU A 29 -21.25 24.31 10.81
C GLU A 29 -20.91 24.79 12.23
N SER A 30 -19.64 24.71 12.61
CA SER A 30 -19.13 25.41 13.78
C SER A 30 -17.84 26.12 13.42
N THR A 31 -18.01 27.37 13.01
CA THR A 31 -16.99 28.39 13.10
C THR A 31 -16.73 28.67 14.59
N GLY A 32 -15.50 28.41 15.04
CA GLY A 32 -15.08 28.65 16.41
C GLY A 32 -13.56 28.74 16.53
N LYS A 33 -13.04 29.96 16.38
CA LYS A 33 -11.65 30.33 16.66
C LYS A 33 -11.45 30.40 18.18
N SER A 34 -10.58 29.54 18.74
CA SER A 34 -9.84 29.78 20.00
C SER A 34 -8.67 28.80 20.05
N ALA A 35 -7.45 29.27 19.82
CA ALA A 35 -6.51 29.78 20.83
C ALA A 35 -5.68 28.64 21.43
N ALA A 36 -4.36 28.86 21.42
CA ALA A 36 -3.27 27.89 21.54
C ALA A 36 -3.32 26.95 22.74
N ASP A 37 -2.90 25.70 22.51
CA ASP A 37 -2.30 24.83 23.53
C ASP A 37 -1.13 24.05 22.91
N PRO A 38 0.13 24.23 23.37
CA PRO A 38 1.26 23.46 22.90
C PRO A 38 1.46 22.24 23.82
N GLY A 39 1.07 21.08 23.31
CA GLY A 39 1.65 19.80 23.74
C GLY A 39 0.77 18.93 24.60
N HIS A 40 0.22 17.89 23.98
CA HIS A 40 0.50 16.51 24.35
C HIS A 40 0.03 15.61 23.20
N ALA A 41 0.97 14.98 22.51
CA ALA A 41 0.66 13.93 21.53
C ALA A 41 0.21 12.68 22.29
N SER A 42 -1.07 12.63 22.67
CA SER A 42 -1.76 11.37 22.89
C SER A 42 -1.90 10.70 21.52
N GLY A 43 -0.94 9.82 21.22
CA GLY A 43 -0.91 9.03 19.99
C GLY A 43 -2.10 8.08 19.93
N GLU A 44 -3.19 8.54 19.35
CA GLU A 44 -4.07 7.66 18.60
C GLU A 44 -3.34 7.37 17.30
N HIS A 45 -2.67 6.21 17.22
CA HIS A 45 -2.03 5.73 16.00
C HIS A 45 -3.11 5.39 14.95
N GLY A 46 -3.71 6.43 14.38
CA GLY A 46 -4.28 6.38 13.04
C GLY A 46 -3.13 6.36 12.05
N SER A 47 -2.76 5.16 11.59
CA SER A 47 -1.77 4.94 10.54
C SER A 47 -2.00 5.84 9.33
N SER A 48 -1.17 6.87 9.14
CA SER A 48 -0.74 7.37 7.82
C SER A 48 0.42 8.34 8.00
N SER A 49 1.60 7.81 8.29
CA SER A 49 2.85 8.57 8.10
C SER A 49 3.24 8.50 6.63
N SER A 50 2.56 9.30 5.81
CA SER A 50 3.02 9.81 4.51
C SER A 50 1.92 10.77 4.08
N ALA A 51 1.96 11.98 4.63
CA ALA A 51 0.87 12.95 4.70
C ALA A 51 0.08 13.07 3.39
N GLY A 52 -1.04 12.34 3.30
CA GLY A 52 -1.98 12.38 2.18
C GLY A 52 -2.19 11.06 1.42
N LEU A 53 -1.40 10.02 1.68
CA LEU A 53 -1.64 8.71 1.06
C LEU A 53 -2.74 7.90 1.80
N PRO A 54 -3.54 7.11 1.06
CA PRO A 54 -4.51 6.20 1.67
C PRO A 54 -3.82 5.07 2.43
N GLN A 55 -4.60 4.28 3.19
CA GLN A 55 -4.08 3.11 3.88
C GLN A 55 -3.56 2.05 2.89
N GLY A 56 -2.33 1.60 3.10
CA GLY A 56 -1.69 0.58 2.27
C GLY A 56 -2.22 -0.82 2.57
N ARG A 57 -2.39 -1.62 1.51
CA ARG A 57 -2.88 -2.99 1.52
C ARG A 57 -1.74 -3.93 1.10
N ILE A 58 -1.18 -4.64 2.08
CA ILE A 58 -0.01 -5.52 1.89
C ILE A 58 -0.20 -6.53 0.75
N ALA A 59 -1.35 -7.20 0.68
CA ALA A 59 -1.61 -8.21 -0.37
C ALA A 59 -1.68 -7.62 -1.79
N ALA A 60 -2.22 -6.41 -1.94
CA ALA A 60 -2.24 -5.73 -3.22
C ALA A 60 -0.84 -5.23 -3.60
N GLY A 61 -0.07 -4.75 -2.61
CA GLY A 61 1.32 -4.36 -2.80
C GLY A 61 2.20 -5.52 -3.22
N GLU A 62 1.99 -6.71 -2.65
CA GLU A 62 2.67 -7.94 -3.07
C GLU A 62 2.35 -8.28 -4.53
N GLN A 63 1.06 -8.30 -4.89
CA GLN A 63 0.65 -8.55 -6.28
C GLN A 63 1.26 -7.55 -7.25
N LEU A 64 1.27 -6.26 -6.89
CA LEU A 64 1.83 -5.20 -7.71
C LEU A 64 3.35 -5.32 -7.83
N ALA A 65 4.05 -5.63 -6.73
CA ALA A 65 5.51 -5.79 -6.71
C ALA A 65 5.99 -6.91 -7.64
N ASN A 66 5.17 -7.95 -7.83
CA ASN A 66 5.41 -9.08 -8.72
C ASN A 66 4.89 -8.88 -10.15
N SER A 67 4.12 -7.81 -10.39
CA SER A 67 3.51 -7.53 -11.68
C SER A 67 4.41 -6.63 -12.54
N LYS A 68 4.48 -6.92 -13.84
CA LYS A 68 5.25 -6.10 -14.78
C LYS A 68 4.53 -4.77 -15.04
N GLY A 69 5.21 -3.66 -14.77
CA GLY A 69 4.71 -2.32 -15.04
C GLY A 69 4.54 -2.05 -16.54
N LYS A 70 3.49 -1.33 -16.92
CA LYS A 70 3.21 -1.01 -18.34
C LYS A 70 4.29 -0.14 -18.99
N ALA A 71 4.94 0.73 -18.21
CA ALA A 71 5.93 1.68 -18.71
C ALA A 71 7.25 1.01 -19.09
N THR A 72 7.66 -0.04 -18.36
CA THR A 72 9.01 -0.61 -18.45
C THR A 72 9.02 -2.10 -18.77
N GLY A 73 7.89 -2.80 -18.60
CA GLY A 73 7.80 -4.25 -18.72
C GLY A 73 8.54 -5.01 -17.62
N GLN A 74 8.97 -4.34 -16.55
CA GLN A 74 9.65 -4.94 -15.40
C GLN A 74 8.77 -4.87 -14.16
N SER A 75 8.92 -5.85 -13.27
CA SER A 75 8.37 -5.82 -11.91
C SER A 75 9.35 -5.19 -10.92
N CYS A 76 8.89 -4.88 -9.71
CA CYS A 76 9.77 -4.35 -8.67
C CYS A 76 10.83 -5.39 -8.25
N ILE A 77 10.41 -6.65 -8.16
CA ILE A 77 11.29 -7.75 -7.72
C ILE A 77 12.29 -8.18 -8.80
N ASP A 78 12.07 -7.82 -10.08
CA ASP A 78 13.02 -8.12 -11.16
C ASP A 78 14.39 -7.48 -10.91
N CYS A 79 14.42 -6.33 -10.21
CA CYS A 79 15.65 -5.61 -9.86
C CYS A 79 15.98 -5.68 -8.37
N HIS A 80 14.98 -5.54 -7.49
CA HIS A 80 15.18 -5.49 -6.03
C HIS A 80 15.17 -6.87 -5.37
N GLY A 81 14.85 -7.92 -6.14
CA GLY A 81 14.82 -9.30 -5.68
C GLY A 81 13.56 -9.69 -4.92
N ALA A 82 13.48 -10.99 -4.61
CA ALA A 82 12.41 -11.54 -3.77
C ALA A 82 12.34 -10.79 -2.43
N ASP A 83 11.11 -10.44 -2.02
CA ASP A 83 10.81 -9.60 -0.85
C ASP A 83 11.56 -8.26 -0.80
N GLY A 84 12.17 -7.81 -1.90
CA GLY A 84 13.01 -6.61 -1.93
C GLY A 84 14.35 -6.76 -1.19
N ASN A 85 14.84 -7.99 -0.99
CA ASN A 85 16.02 -8.28 -0.16
C ASN A 85 17.18 -8.93 -0.91
N ALA A 86 16.99 -9.35 -2.16
CA ALA A 86 17.99 -10.04 -2.96
C ALA A 86 18.22 -9.35 -4.31
N PRO A 87 18.68 -8.08 -4.31
CA PRO A 87 18.83 -7.31 -5.54
C PRO A 87 19.79 -7.99 -6.52
N ILE A 88 19.53 -7.79 -7.81
CA ILE A 88 20.30 -8.42 -8.90
C ILE A 88 21.75 -7.92 -8.99
N ASP A 89 22.00 -6.73 -8.45
CA ASP A 89 23.33 -6.14 -8.31
C ASP A 89 23.40 -5.34 -6.99
N PRO A 90 24.55 -5.32 -6.28
CA PRO A 90 24.68 -4.64 -4.99
C PRO A 90 24.41 -3.13 -4.99
N SER A 91 24.42 -2.47 -6.16
CA SER A 91 24.08 -1.05 -6.28
C SER A 91 22.58 -0.78 -6.17
N TYR A 92 21.73 -1.79 -6.35
CA TYR A 92 20.29 -1.65 -6.22
C TYR A 92 19.91 -1.72 -4.73
N PRO A 93 19.13 -0.75 -4.22
CA PRO A 93 18.81 -0.69 -2.81
C PRO A 93 17.88 -1.84 -2.41
N ARG A 94 18.06 -2.31 -1.18
CA ARG A 94 17.10 -3.21 -0.51
C ARG A 94 15.88 -2.42 -0.08
N LEU A 95 14.71 -2.97 -0.37
CA LEU A 95 13.41 -2.41 0.00
C LEU A 95 12.77 -3.15 1.18
N GLY A 96 13.10 -4.43 1.35
CA GLY A 96 12.50 -5.28 2.38
C GLY A 96 12.81 -4.79 3.79
N GLY A 97 11.76 -4.54 4.57
CA GLY A 97 11.85 -4.04 5.95
C GLY A 97 12.36 -2.61 6.08
N GLN A 98 12.36 -1.84 4.99
CA GLN A 98 12.54 -0.39 5.03
C GLN A 98 11.31 0.29 5.61
N TYR A 99 11.47 1.45 6.23
CA TYR A 99 10.34 2.21 6.75
C TYR A 99 9.35 2.56 5.64
N GLY A 100 8.07 2.22 5.84
CA GLY A 100 7.04 2.38 4.82
C GLY A 100 6.83 3.84 4.40
N ASP A 101 6.92 4.76 5.36
CA ASP A 101 6.86 6.21 5.12
C ASP A 101 7.99 6.70 4.19
N TYR A 102 9.21 6.19 4.38
CA TYR A 102 10.34 6.47 3.51
C TYR A 102 10.11 5.93 2.09
N LEU A 103 9.62 4.68 1.96
CA LEU A 103 9.33 4.08 0.66
C LEU A 103 8.25 4.86 -0.10
N ALA A 104 7.18 5.23 0.59
CA ALA A 104 6.11 6.05 0.05
C ALA A 104 6.63 7.40 -0.44
N HIS A 105 7.38 8.10 0.41
CA HIS A 105 7.99 9.38 0.06
C HIS A 105 8.92 9.28 -1.16
N ALA A 106 9.79 8.27 -1.20
CA ALA A 106 10.71 8.07 -2.31
C ALA A 106 9.97 7.81 -3.63
N LEU A 107 8.93 6.98 -3.63
CA LEU A 107 8.12 6.71 -4.82
C LEU A 107 7.35 7.95 -5.28
N GLN A 108 6.78 8.73 -4.35
CA GLN A 108 6.14 10.01 -4.68
C GLN A 108 7.15 10.98 -5.30
N ALA A 109 8.36 11.08 -4.74
CA ALA A 109 9.42 11.95 -5.27
C ALA A 109 9.89 11.52 -6.66
N TYR A 110 10.02 10.21 -6.91
CA TYR A 110 10.33 9.70 -8.26
C TYR A 110 9.22 9.98 -9.27
N ARG A 111 7.96 9.83 -8.86
CA ARG A 111 6.79 10.11 -9.69
C ARG A 111 6.63 11.61 -9.99
N GLY A 112 6.92 12.46 -9.00
CA GLY A 112 6.80 13.92 -9.09
C GLY A 112 7.99 14.63 -9.74
N GLY A 113 9.14 13.96 -9.87
CA GLY A 113 10.37 14.52 -10.42
C GLY A 113 11.30 15.17 -9.40
N ASP A 114 10.90 15.27 -8.12
CA ASP A 114 11.77 15.78 -7.04
C ASP A 114 12.98 14.87 -6.78
N ARG A 115 12.88 13.59 -7.17
CA ARG A 115 13.98 12.65 -7.19
C ARG A 115 14.08 12.03 -8.58
N GLU A 116 15.22 12.19 -9.24
CA GLU A 116 15.42 11.67 -10.59
C GLU A 116 16.39 10.49 -10.61
N HIS A 117 16.04 9.45 -11.37
CA HIS A 117 16.94 8.34 -11.69
C HIS A 117 16.50 7.64 -12.97
N MET A 118 17.43 7.35 -13.88
CA MET A 118 17.15 6.78 -15.20
C MET A 118 16.29 5.51 -15.16
N LEU A 119 16.46 4.68 -14.13
CA LEU A 119 15.69 3.44 -13.98
C LEU A 119 14.42 3.61 -13.15
N MET A 120 14.40 4.43 -12.10
CA MET A 120 13.29 4.45 -11.14
C MET A 120 12.22 5.48 -11.46
N SER A 121 12.58 6.63 -12.05
CA SER A 121 11.59 7.61 -12.51
C SER A 121 10.53 6.99 -13.45
N PRO A 122 10.89 6.22 -14.50
CA PRO A 122 9.87 5.58 -15.35
C PRO A 122 9.07 4.47 -14.66
N GLN A 123 9.60 3.83 -13.60
CA GLN A 123 8.85 2.85 -12.81
C GLN A 123 7.77 3.53 -11.98
N ALA A 124 8.09 4.68 -11.38
CA ALA A 124 7.17 5.40 -10.49
C ALA A 124 6.14 6.26 -11.23
N ALA A 125 6.43 6.69 -12.46
CA ALA A 125 5.63 7.66 -13.22
C ALA A 125 4.13 7.32 -13.33
N GLY A 126 3.80 6.03 -13.40
CA GLY A 126 2.42 5.57 -13.55
C GLY A 126 1.72 5.12 -12.26
N LEU A 127 2.38 5.19 -11.11
CA LEU A 127 1.82 4.70 -9.85
C LEU A 127 0.77 5.67 -9.30
N SER A 128 -0.40 5.16 -8.93
CA SER A 128 -1.38 5.93 -8.16
C SER A 128 -0.94 6.08 -6.69
N ASP A 129 -1.61 6.95 -5.94
CA ASP A 129 -1.38 7.09 -4.49
C ASP A 129 -1.66 5.79 -3.73
N GLN A 130 -2.69 5.05 -4.16
CA GLN A 130 -2.98 3.74 -3.57
C GLN A 130 -1.88 2.73 -3.90
N ASP A 131 -1.36 2.71 -5.14
CA ASP A 131 -0.27 1.80 -5.53
C ASP A 131 1.00 2.07 -4.71
N ILE A 132 1.35 3.34 -4.52
CA ILE A 132 2.50 3.74 -3.69
C ILE A 132 2.31 3.26 -2.26
N SER A 133 1.13 3.48 -1.67
CA SER A 133 0.83 3.06 -0.30
C SER A 133 0.85 1.53 -0.16
N ASP A 134 0.29 0.81 -1.14
CA ASP A 134 0.27 -0.65 -1.17
C ASP A 134 1.71 -1.22 -1.26
N LEU A 135 2.55 -0.69 -2.16
CA LEU A 135 3.95 -1.10 -2.29
C LEU A 135 4.77 -0.78 -1.04
N ALA A 136 4.59 0.41 -0.48
CA ALA A 136 5.26 0.83 0.75
C ALA A 136 4.90 -0.07 1.93
N ALA A 137 3.61 -0.37 2.11
CA ALA A 137 3.13 -1.28 3.15
C ALA A 137 3.67 -2.71 2.94
N TYR A 138 3.67 -3.19 1.70
CA TYR A 138 4.19 -4.52 1.37
C TYR A 138 5.68 -4.64 1.70
N PHE A 139 6.54 -3.82 1.09
CA PHE A 139 7.99 -3.92 1.28
C PHE A 139 8.39 -3.60 2.73
N GLY A 140 7.75 -2.62 3.37
CA GLY A 140 8.02 -2.30 4.77
C GLY A 140 7.60 -3.39 5.76
N SER A 141 6.65 -4.25 5.39
CA SER A 141 6.28 -5.43 6.19
C SER A 141 7.23 -6.63 6.04
N ARG A 142 8.16 -6.59 5.09
CA ARG A 142 9.11 -7.70 4.87
C ARG A 142 10.19 -7.71 5.96
N PRO A 143 10.86 -8.86 6.21
CA PRO A 143 11.99 -8.90 7.13
C PRO A 143 13.08 -7.90 6.72
N SER A 144 13.52 -7.07 7.66
CA SER A 144 14.62 -6.13 7.41
C SER A 144 15.94 -6.85 7.32
N GLN A 145 16.70 -6.52 6.28
CA GLN A 145 18.13 -6.84 6.19
C GLN A 145 18.97 -5.57 6.02
N LEU A 146 18.43 -4.45 6.48
CA LEU A 146 19.15 -3.19 6.56
C LEU A 146 20.12 -3.27 7.74
N ARG A 147 21.37 -2.86 7.50
CA ARG A 147 22.36 -2.74 8.56
C ARG A 147 22.21 -1.36 9.19
N ASP A 148 21.78 -1.32 10.44
CA ASP A 148 21.71 -0.10 11.24
C ASP A 148 22.95 0.01 12.15
N LEU A 149 22.92 0.97 13.06
CA LEU A 149 23.99 1.17 14.04
C LEU A 149 23.86 0.25 15.27
N HIS A 150 22.84 -0.61 15.33
CA HIS A 150 22.71 -1.53 16.46
C HIS A 150 23.85 -2.57 16.42
N GLY A 151 24.59 -2.65 17.52
CA GLY A 151 25.69 -3.62 17.66
C GLY A 151 27.03 -3.17 17.08
N LEU A 152 27.13 -1.96 16.52
CA LEU A 152 28.42 -1.31 16.30
C LEU A 152 28.91 -0.76 17.65
N LYS A 153 30.03 -1.31 18.15
CA LYS A 153 30.71 -0.84 19.36
C LYS A 153 31.82 0.14 19.02
#